data_AF-A0A1Q9ASN4-F1
#
_entry.id   AF-A0A1Q9ASN4-F1
#
_cell.length_a   1.000
_cell.length_b   1.000
_cell.length_c   1.000
_cell.angle_alpha   90.00
_cell.angle_beta   90.00
_cell.angle_gamma   90.00
#
_symmetry.space_group_name_H-M   'P 1'
#
loop_
_entity.id
_entity.type
_entity.pdbx_description
1 polymer ?
#
loop_
_entity_poly.entity_id
_entity_poly.type
_entity_poly.pdbx_seq_one_letter_code
_entity_poly.pdbx_strand_id
1 'polypeptide(L)' 'MSETDDKLTFKVLIDPARDQEPDAGYRAWKERKIRAALKQADQGGQMIPADKVWASFGFED' A
#
# COMPACT_ATOMS: atom_id res chain seq x y z
N MET A 1 22.18 2.14 16.26
CA MET A 1 21.54 0.83 16.04
C MET A 1 20.13 0.99 16.58
N SER A 2 19.12 0.97 15.72
CA SER A 2 17.74 1.25 16.13
C SER A 2 17.22 0.07 16.95
N GLU A 3 16.80 0.32 18.19
CA GLU A 3 15.97 -0.60 18.95
C GLU A 3 14.61 -0.69 18.22
N THR A 4 14.45 -1.70 17.38
CA THR A 4 13.10 -2.09 16.95
C THR A 4 12.47 -2.82 18.11
N ASP A 5 11.48 -2.19 18.74
CA ASP A 5 10.62 -2.82 19.75
C ASP A 5 9.98 -4.08 19.15
N ASP A 6 10.50 -5.24 19.53
CA ASP A 6 10.13 -6.58 19.03
C ASP A 6 8.74 -7.06 19.48
N LYS A 7 7.77 -6.16 19.70
CA LYS A 7 6.43 -6.51 20.21
C LYS A 7 5.29 -5.86 19.42
N LEU A 8 5.36 -5.94 18.09
CA LEU A 8 4.17 -5.74 17.25
C LEU A 8 3.23 -6.95 17.43
N THR A 9 2.21 -6.80 18.26
CA THR A 9 1.18 -7.84 18.42
C THR A 9 0.25 -7.85 17.22
N PHE A 10 -0.34 -9.01 16.88
CA PHE A 10 -1.31 -9.14 15.78
C PHE A 10 -2.43 -8.10 15.88
N LYS A 11 -2.91 -7.83 17.09
CA LYS A 11 -3.93 -6.81 17.37
C LYS A 11 -3.54 -5.40 16.88
N VAL A 12 -2.27 -5.02 17.00
CA VAL A 12 -1.74 -3.74 16.50
C VAL A 12 -1.71 -3.68 14.96
N LEU A 13 -1.59 -4.82 14.28
CA LEU A 13 -1.57 -4.89 12.81
C LEU A 13 -2.97 -4.77 12.18
N ILE A 14 -3.99 -5.24 12.88
CA ILE A 14 -5.40 -5.23 12.41
C ILE A 14 -6.22 -4.08 12.98
N ASP A 15 -5.79 -3.46 14.08
CA ASP A 15 -6.43 -2.25 14.56
C ASP A 15 -6.21 -1.13 13.52
N PRO A 16 -7.27 -0.54 12.95
CA PRO A 16 -7.10 0.59 12.05
C PRO A 16 -6.33 1.67 12.81
N ALA A 17 -5.28 2.22 12.19
CA ALA A 17 -4.51 3.33 12.74
C ALA A 17 -5.47 4.53 12.91
N ARG A 18 -6.11 4.61 14.08
CA ARG A 18 -7.22 5.53 14.35
C ARG A 18 -6.74 6.95 14.59
N ASP A 19 -5.48 7.14 14.99
CA ASP A 19 -5.07 8.37 15.66
C ASP A 19 -3.83 9.08 15.08
N GLN A 20 -3.33 8.64 13.93
CA GLN A 20 -2.29 9.41 13.22
C GLN A 20 -2.91 10.08 12.01
N GLU A 21 -3.26 11.37 12.15
CA GLU A 21 -3.43 12.22 10.98
C GLU A 21 -2.13 12.17 10.19
N PRO A 22 -2.14 11.67 8.94
CA PRO A 22 -0.94 11.72 8.13
C PRO A 22 -0.53 13.17 7.93
N ASP A 23 0.78 13.41 7.85
CA ASP A 23 1.29 14.74 7.57
C ASP A 23 0.68 15.31 6.28
N ALA A 24 0.57 16.63 6.20
CA ALA A 24 -0.06 17.30 5.07
C ALA A 24 0.59 16.95 3.72
N GLY A 25 1.91 16.69 3.72
CA GLY A 25 2.65 16.25 2.54
C GLY A 25 2.27 14.84 2.10
N TYR A 26 2.18 13.89 3.02
CA TYR A 26 1.72 12.54 2.76
C TYR A 26 0.27 12.50 2.31
N ARG A 27 -0.62 13.32 2.89
CA ARG A 27 -2.00 13.46 2.42
C ARG A 27 -2.08 13.87 0.96
N ALA A 28 -1.37 14.95 0.59
CA ALA A 28 -1.34 15.44 -0.79
C ALA A 28 -0.72 14.43 -1.75
N TRP A 29 0.36 13.76 -1.34
CA TRP A 29 0.99 12.70 -2.12
C TRP A 29 0.06 11.51 -2.33
N LYS A 30 -0.61 11.05 -1.27
CA LYS A 30 -1.53 9.91 -1.28
C LYS A 30 -2.72 10.20 -2.19
N GLU A 31 -3.32 11.38 -2.07
CA GLU A 31 -4.41 11.80 -2.95
C GLU A 31 -3.99 11.79 -4.43
N ARG A 32 -2.82 12.34 -4.74
CA ARG A 32 -2.27 12.32 -6.12
C ARG A 32 -2.08 10.89 -6.64
N LYS A 33 -1.57 9.98 -5.80
CA LYS A 33 -1.37 8.58 -6.16
C LYS A 33 -2.69 7.85 -6.39
N ILE A 34 -3.68 8.04 -5.52
CA ILE A 34 -5.01 7.43 -5.66
C ILE A 34 -5.70 7.89 -6.94
N ARG A 35 -5.69 9.20 -7.22
CA ARG A 35 -6.28 9.75 -8.46
C ARG A 35 -5.62 9.16 -9.72
N ALA A 36 -4.30 9.01 -9.71
CA ALA A 36 -3.57 8.40 -10.83
C ALA A 36 -3.93 6.91 -11.01
N ALA A 37 -4.00 6.16 -9.91
CA ALA A 37 -4.35 4.74 -9.94
C ALA A 37 -5.79 4.51 -10.43
N LEU A 38 -6.76 5.34 -10.00
CA LEU A 38 -8.13 5.27 -10.49
C LEU A 38 -8.20 5.49 -12.00
N LYS A 39 -7.48 6.50 -12.51
CA LYS A 39 -7.40 6.76 -13.95
C LYS A 39 -6.80 5.59 -14.73
N GLN A 40 -5.81 4.89 -14.17
CA GLN A 40 -5.21 3.71 -14.78
C GLN A 40 -6.16 2.51 -14.76
N ALA A 41 -6.95 2.35 -13.70
CA ALA A 41 -7.95 1.29 -13.59
C ALA A 41 -9.07 1.43 -14.64
N ASP A 42 -9.50 2.67 -14.92
CA ASP A 42 -10.46 2.94 -16.01
C ASP A 42 -9.88 2.58 -17.39
N GLN A 43 -8.55 2.59 -17.53
CA GLN A 43 -7.82 2.24 -18.74
C GLN A 43 -7.34 0.79 -18.69
N GLY A 44 -8.26 -0.17 -18.51
CA GLY A 44 -7.95 -1.58 -18.20
C GLY A 44 -6.87 -2.29 -19.05
N GLY A 45 -6.54 -1.80 -20.25
CA GLY A 45 -5.39 -2.25 -21.04
C GLY A 45 -4.00 -1.84 -20.50
N GLN A 46 -3.92 -0.98 -19.49
CA GLN A 46 -2.68 -0.53 -18.85
C GLN A 46 -2.39 -1.21 -17.51
N MET A 47 -3.30 -2.04 -17.00
CA MET A 47 -3.07 -2.77 -15.77
C MET A 47 -2.19 -4.00 -16.03
N ILE A 48 -1.30 -4.31 -15.09
CA ILE A 48 -0.52 -5.54 -15.14
C ILE A 48 -1.44 -6.69 -14.69
N PRO A 49 -1.61 -7.73 -15.52
CA PRO A 49 -2.36 -8.93 -15.14
C PRO A 49 -1.84 -9.55 -13.83
N ALA A 50 -2.75 -10.13 -13.04
CA ALA A 50 -2.43 -10.63 -11.72
C ALA A 50 -1.29 -11.66 -11.76
N ASP A 51 -1.39 -12.66 -12.64
CA ASP A 51 -0.37 -13.70 -12.90
C ASP A 51 1.04 -13.11 -13.06
N LYS A 52 1.18 -12.01 -13.82
CA LYS A 52 2.46 -11.34 -14.00
C LYS A 52 2.95 -10.63 -12.74
N VAL A 53 2.03 -10.13 -11.91
CA VAL A 53 2.37 -9.54 -10.61
C VAL A 53 2.90 -10.63 -9.68
N TRP A 54 2.17 -11.75 -9.52
CA TRP A 54 2.60 -12.88 -8.68
C TRP A 54 3.99 -13.40 -9.09
N ALA A 55 4.21 -13.56 -10.40
CA ALA A 55 5.50 -13.93 -10.97
C ALA A 55 6.63 -12.96 -10.58
N SER A 56 6.41 -11.65 -10.69
CA SER A 56 7.42 -10.64 -10.37
C SER A 56 7.84 -10.64 -8.90
N PHE A 57 6.96 -11.10 -8.00
CA PHE A 57 7.22 -11.20 -6.57
C PHE A 57 7.67 -12.59 -6.12
N GLY A 58 7.81 -13.56 -7.05
CA GLY A 58 8.20 -14.93 -6.73
C GLY A 58 7.13 -15.70 -5.95
N PHE A 59 5.86 -15.31 -6.10
CA PHE A 59 4.71 -15.99 -5.52
C PHE A 59 4.03 -16.92 -6.55
N GLU A 60 4.83 -17.51 -7.44
CA GLU A 60 4.36 -18.52 -8.39
C GLU A 60 4.09 -19.82 -7.61
N ASP A 61 2.84 -20.30 -7.62
CA ASP A 61 2.49 -21.67 -7.23
C ASP A 61 3.10 -22.68 -8.21
#